data_AF-A0A6C0KDH9-F1
#
_entry.id   AF-A0A6C0KDH9-F1
#
_cell.length_a   1.000
_cell.length_b   1.000
_cell.length_c   1.000
_cell.angle_alpha   90.00
_cell.angle_beta   90.00
_cell.angle_gamma   90.00
#
_symmetry.space_group_name_H-M   'P 1'
#
loop_
_entity.id
_entity.type
_entity.pdbx_description
1 polymer ?
#
loop_
_entity_poly.entity_id
_entity_poly.type
_entity_poly.pdbx_seq_one_letter_code
_entity_poly.pdbx_strand_id
1 'polypeptide(L)'
;MHDSTQRILSSSLSTLVSYPLETYKVNKVLNGTMVRGMFSGVEAPLLMNSVADCIRLSVFDGLSPKGVLLAAACASVANALLSIPIDSYKLSRQTGREMTLRGWQGIMLKEIVGSTVYLSSINYVQLMNPSAPEVLLYGGLSGVLATTSVYPLDSLRIKHQVGTGTLRDTVRTENMSSLMRGYKYSVYKAFVQSAVMFSLLMLL
;
A
#
# COMPACT_ATOMS: atom_id res chain seq x y z
N MET A 1 -5.15 -11.21 -22.83
CA MET A 1 -5.69 -12.04 -21.72
C MET A 1 -4.60 -12.80 -20.95
N HIS A 2 -3.53 -13.27 -21.60
CA HIS A 2 -2.42 -13.97 -20.92
C HIS A 2 -1.65 -13.09 -19.91
N ASP A 3 -1.54 -11.79 -20.20
CA ASP A 3 -0.79 -10.81 -19.39
C ASP A 3 -1.54 -10.40 -18.10
N SER A 4 -2.88 -10.40 -18.14
CA SER A 4 -3.72 -9.98 -17.01
C SER A 4 -3.67 -11.00 -15.86
N THR A 5 -3.70 -12.29 -16.17
CA THR A 5 -3.65 -13.38 -15.19
C THR A 5 -2.28 -13.47 -14.53
N GLN A 6 -1.20 -13.28 -15.28
CA GLN A 6 0.18 -13.25 -14.76
C GLN A 6 0.40 -12.08 -13.78
N ARG A 7 -0.17 -10.90 -14.07
CA ARG A 7 -0.12 -9.74 -13.18
C ARG A 7 -0.88 -9.97 -11.86
N ILE A 8 -2.04 -10.62 -11.92
CA ILE A 8 -2.83 -10.96 -10.74
C ILE A 8 -2.11 -12.01 -9.85
N LEU A 9 -1.50 -13.01 -10.48
CA LEU A 9 -0.75 -14.05 -9.76
C LEU A 9 0.49 -13.47 -9.08
N SER A 10 1.23 -12.61 -9.80
CA SER A 10 2.42 -11.95 -9.26
C SER A 10 2.07 -10.95 -8.13
N SER A 11 0.94 -10.23 -8.21
CA SER A 11 0.50 -9.34 -7.13
C SER A 11 0.07 -10.11 -5.87
N SER A 12 -0.59 -11.24 -6.04
CA SER A 12 -0.98 -12.12 -4.93
C SER A 12 0.22 -12.76 -4.25
N LEU A 13 1.16 -13.30 -5.03
CA LEU A 13 2.37 -13.96 -4.51
C LEU A 13 3.34 -12.96 -3.87
N SER A 14 3.53 -11.78 -4.45
CA SER A 14 4.32 -10.71 -3.83
C SER A 14 3.71 -10.23 -2.50
N THR A 15 2.38 -10.19 -2.40
CA THR A 15 1.67 -9.88 -1.16
C THR A 15 1.91 -10.94 -0.09
N LEU A 16 1.86 -12.23 -0.44
CA LEU A 16 2.16 -13.33 0.48
C LEU A 16 3.57 -13.23 1.07
N VAL A 17 4.57 -13.07 0.21
CA VAL A 17 5.99 -12.97 0.61
C VAL A 17 6.23 -11.74 1.49
N SER A 18 5.55 -10.64 1.19
CA SER A 18 5.75 -9.35 1.88
C SER A 18 4.90 -9.21 3.16
N TYR A 19 3.96 -10.13 3.41
CA TYR A 19 3.01 -10.04 4.51
C TYR A 19 3.64 -10.02 5.92
N PRO A 20 4.66 -10.84 6.22
CA PRO A 20 5.30 -10.83 7.54
C PRO A 20 5.92 -9.47 7.89
N LEU A 21 6.52 -8.79 6.91
CA LEU A 21 7.11 -7.45 7.08
C LEU A 21 6.04 -6.41 7.41
N GLU A 22 4.87 -6.53 6.80
CA GLU A 22 3.73 -5.66 7.08
C GLU A 22 3.21 -5.86 8.51
N THR A 23 3.08 -7.10 8.94
CA THR A 23 2.69 -7.42 10.32
C THR A 23 3.69 -6.87 11.34
N TYR A 24 5.00 -6.95 11.05
CA TYR A 24 6.03 -6.33 11.90
C TYR A 24 5.96 -4.81 11.94
N LYS A 25 5.67 -4.16 10.80
CA LYS A 25 5.43 -2.71 10.75
C LYS A 25 4.31 -2.32 11.72
N VAL A 26 3.15 -2.97 11.62
CA VAL A 26 1.97 -2.68 12.47
C VAL A 26 2.30 -2.87 13.95
N ASN A 27 2.99 -3.96 14.30
CA ASN A 27 3.45 -4.21 15.66
C ASN A 27 4.31 -3.05 16.19
N LYS A 28 5.27 -2.55 15.40
CA LYS A 28 6.15 -1.44 15.83
C LYS A 28 5.44 -0.09 15.88
N VAL A 29 4.49 0.17 14.98
CA VAL A 29 3.65 1.38 15.03
C VAL A 29 2.82 1.41 16.33
N LEU A 30 2.35 0.24 16.80
CA LEU A 30 1.57 0.07 18.02
C LEU A 30 2.42 -0.24 19.27
N ASN A 31 3.73 -0.01 19.23
CA ASN A 31 4.65 -0.22 20.36
C ASN A 31 4.65 -1.64 20.94
N GLY A 32 4.45 -2.67 20.12
CA GLY A 32 4.55 -4.06 20.56
C GLY A 32 3.29 -4.64 21.19
N THR A 33 2.16 -3.93 21.15
CA THR A 33 0.87 -4.51 21.59
C THR A 33 0.45 -5.62 20.61
N MET A 34 0.41 -6.84 21.17
CA MET A 34 0.15 -8.16 20.55
C MET A 34 -0.42 -8.17 19.13
N VAL A 35 0.34 -8.77 18.21
CA VAL A 35 -0.20 -9.28 16.95
C VAL A 35 -0.49 -10.78 17.15
N ARG A 36 -1.72 -11.23 16.84
CA ARG A 36 -2.17 -12.62 17.00
C ARG A 36 -1.38 -13.66 16.18
N GLY A 37 -0.68 -13.24 15.13
CA GLY A 37 0.16 -14.10 14.30
C GLY A 37 0.58 -13.42 12.99
N MET A 38 1.70 -13.85 12.41
CA MET A 38 2.33 -13.21 11.24
C MET A 38 1.41 -13.10 10.02
N PHE A 39 0.56 -14.10 9.78
CA PHE A 39 -0.34 -14.18 8.62
C PHE A 39 -1.80 -13.86 8.96
N SER A 40 -2.08 -13.34 10.15
CA SER A 40 -3.45 -13.00 10.55
C SER A 40 -4.00 -11.88 9.65
N GLY A 41 -5.11 -12.15 8.95
CA GLY A 41 -5.74 -11.20 8.02
C GLY A 41 -5.20 -11.21 6.59
N VAL A 42 -4.33 -12.15 6.23
CA VAL A 42 -3.78 -12.29 4.86
C VAL A 42 -4.85 -12.65 3.82
N GLU A 43 -5.95 -13.26 4.27
CA GLU A 43 -7.11 -13.63 3.46
C GLU A 43 -7.73 -12.43 2.72
N ALA A 44 -7.77 -11.26 3.36
CA ALA A 44 -8.39 -10.07 2.81
C ALA A 44 -7.66 -9.56 1.55
N PRO A 45 -6.35 -9.27 1.60
CA PRO A 45 -5.64 -8.82 0.41
C PRO A 45 -5.47 -9.93 -0.63
N LEU A 46 -5.37 -11.20 -0.26
CA LEU A 46 -5.27 -12.30 -1.23
C LEU A 46 -6.49 -12.38 -2.17
N LEU A 47 -7.69 -12.26 -1.62
CA LEU A 47 -8.92 -12.34 -2.42
C LEU A 47 -9.19 -11.04 -3.17
N MET A 48 -8.86 -9.91 -2.56
CA MET A 48 -9.32 -8.61 -3.06
C MET A 48 -8.28 -7.84 -3.87
N ASN A 49 -6.99 -8.17 -3.79
CA ASN A 49 -5.97 -7.49 -4.60
C ASN A 49 -6.23 -7.68 -6.09
N SER A 50 -6.68 -8.85 -6.54
CA SER A 50 -7.03 -9.10 -7.94
C SER A 50 -8.16 -8.19 -8.42
N VAL A 51 -9.21 -8.04 -7.61
CA VAL A 51 -10.38 -7.19 -7.92
C VAL A 51 -9.99 -5.72 -7.91
N ALA A 52 -9.21 -5.32 -6.91
CA ALA A 52 -8.67 -3.96 -6.75
C ALA A 52 -7.79 -3.56 -7.94
N ASP A 53 -6.88 -4.44 -8.36
CA ASP A 53 -6.00 -4.23 -9.51
C ASP A 53 -6.81 -4.11 -10.81
N CYS A 54 -7.83 -4.96 -11.02
CA CYS A 54 -8.72 -4.88 -12.18
C CYS A 54 -9.45 -3.53 -12.26
N ILE A 55 -10.03 -3.06 -11.15
CA ILE A 55 -10.75 -1.78 -11.12
C ILE A 55 -9.79 -0.62 -11.34
N ARG A 56 -8.62 -0.64 -10.69
CA ARG A 56 -7.61 0.40 -10.86
C ARG A 56 -7.18 0.51 -12.31
N LEU A 57 -6.87 -0.60 -12.98
CA LEU A 57 -6.47 -0.61 -14.38
C LEU A 57 -7.61 -0.16 -15.30
N SER A 58 -8.83 -0.65 -15.08
CA SER A 58 -10.00 -0.27 -15.89
C SER A 58 -10.27 1.24 -15.84
N VAL A 59 -10.19 1.84 -14.64
CA VAL A 59 -10.36 3.29 -14.47
C VAL A 59 -9.19 4.06 -15.04
N PHE A 60 -7.96 3.57 -14.86
CA PHE A 60 -6.76 4.21 -15.39
C PHE A 60 -6.77 4.24 -16.92
N ASP A 61 -7.05 3.12 -17.58
CA ASP A 61 -7.06 3.02 -19.05
C ASP A 61 -8.14 3.92 -19.68
N GLY A 62 -9.33 3.99 -19.05
CA GLY A 62 -10.42 4.85 -19.51
C GLY A 62 -10.16 6.35 -19.37
N LEU A 63 -9.35 6.77 -18.39
CA LEU A 63 -9.07 8.18 -18.12
C LEU A 63 -7.66 8.64 -18.56
N SER A 64 -6.76 7.70 -18.85
CA SER A 64 -5.41 7.95 -19.35
C SER A 64 -5.33 9.02 -20.45
N PRO A 65 -6.20 9.02 -21.49
CA PRO A 65 -6.13 10.04 -22.56
C PRO A 65 -6.42 11.48 -22.10
N LYS A 66 -7.04 11.67 -20.92
CA LYS A 66 -7.38 13.00 -20.38
C LYS A 66 -6.30 13.57 -19.46
N GLY A 67 -5.30 12.77 -19.09
CA GLY A 67 -4.19 13.18 -18.23
C GLY A 67 -3.83 12.13 -17.19
N VAL A 68 -2.55 11.75 -17.13
CA VAL A 68 -2.03 10.67 -16.28
C VAL A 68 -2.30 10.90 -14.80
N LEU A 69 -2.11 12.14 -14.30
CA LEU A 69 -2.32 12.47 -12.88
C LEU A 69 -3.79 12.44 -12.48
N LEU A 70 -4.69 12.89 -13.36
CA LEU A 70 -6.13 12.84 -13.10
C LEU A 70 -6.63 11.39 -13.13
N ALA A 71 -6.20 10.61 -14.13
CA ALA A 71 -6.49 9.19 -14.23
C ALA A 71 -6.00 8.43 -12.99
N ALA A 72 -4.79 8.72 -12.53
CA ALA A 72 -4.22 8.19 -11.30
C ALA A 72 -5.07 8.50 -10.07
N ALA A 73 -5.42 9.78 -9.88
CA ALA A 73 -6.21 10.21 -8.73
C ALA A 73 -7.59 9.53 -8.72
N CYS A 74 -8.29 9.52 -9.86
CA CYS A 74 -9.59 8.87 -10.00
C CYS A 74 -9.51 7.35 -9.80
N ALA A 75 -8.52 6.67 -10.37
CA ALA A 75 -8.30 5.24 -10.17
C ALA A 75 -7.99 4.91 -8.70
N SER A 76 -7.27 5.79 -8.01
CA SER A 76 -6.93 5.62 -6.58
C SER A 76 -8.13 5.86 -5.69
N VAL A 77 -9.01 6.81 -6.03
CA VAL A 77 -10.29 7.03 -5.35
C VAL A 77 -11.20 5.81 -5.51
N ALA A 78 -11.32 5.29 -6.74
CA ALA A 78 -12.09 4.07 -7.00
C ALA A 78 -11.52 2.86 -6.23
N ASN A 79 -10.20 2.70 -6.22
CA ASN A 79 -9.52 1.66 -5.44
C ASN A 79 -9.78 1.81 -3.93
N ALA A 80 -9.67 3.02 -3.41
CA ALA A 80 -9.79 3.29 -1.98
C ALA A 80 -11.17 2.91 -1.42
N LEU A 81 -12.25 3.02 -2.22
CA LEU A 81 -13.58 2.55 -1.82
C LEU A 81 -13.60 1.06 -1.46
N LEU A 82 -12.82 0.24 -2.16
CA LEU A 82 -12.64 -1.18 -1.83
C LEU A 82 -11.61 -1.36 -0.72
N SER A 83 -10.50 -0.61 -0.74
CA SER A 83 -9.45 -0.74 0.26
C SER A 83 -9.89 -0.35 1.67
N ILE A 84 -10.91 0.51 1.84
CA ILE A 84 -11.41 0.91 3.16
C ILE A 84 -11.86 -0.29 4.02
N PRO A 85 -12.85 -1.11 3.60
CA PRO A 85 -13.27 -2.27 4.38
C PRO A 85 -12.16 -3.33 4.48
N ILE A 86 -11.38 -3.53 3.42
CA ILE A 86 -10.32 -4.56 3.37
C ILE A 86 -9.21 -4.25 4.38
N ASP A 87 -8.64 -3.05 4.34
CA ASP A 87 -7.56 -2.66 5.25
C ASP A 87 -8.06 -2.61 6.69
N SER A 88 -9.33 -2.26 6.91
CA SER A 88 -9.93 -2.20 8.24
C SER A 88 -10.12 -3.59 8.84
N TYR A 89 -10.61 -4.53 8.03
CA TYR A 89 -10.70 -5.93 8.40
C TYR A 89 -9.31 -6.52 8.68
N LYS A 90 -8.35 -6.29 7.78
CA LYS A 90 -6.96 -6.72 7.94
C LYS A 90 -6.35 -6.21 9.25
N LEU A 91 -6.48 -4.92 9.55
CA LEU A 91 -5.94 -4.32 10.77
C LEU A 91 -6.61 -4.87 12.03
N SER A 92 -7.93 -5.08 12.00
CA SER A 92 -8.67 -5.74 13.09
C SER A 92 -8.16 -7.15 13.35
N ARG A 93 -7.93 -7.96 12.30
CA ARG A 93 -7.39 -9.33 12.42
C ARG A 93 -5.95 -9.34 12.92
N GLN A 94 -5.12 -8.40 12.47
CA GLN A 94 -3.73 -8.28 12.93
C GLN A 94 -3.63 -7.88 14.41
N THR A 95 -4.47 -6.94 14.85
CA THR A 95 -4.43 -6.40 16.23
C THR A 95 -5.33 -7.14 17.22
N GLY A 96 -6.23 -8.00 16.73
CA GLY A 96 -7.22 -8.69 17.54
C GLY A 96 -8.33 -7.80 18.09
N ARG A 97 -8.46 -6.55 17.61
CA ARG A 97 -9.52 -5.61 18.02
C ARG A 97 -10.76 -5.73 17.14
N GLU A 98 -11.87 -5.15 17.60
CA GLU A 98 -13.10 -5.06 16.80
C GLU A 98 -12.88 -4.27 15.50
N MET A 99 -13.64 -4.64 14.48
CA MET A 99 -13.57 -3.96 13.19
C MET A 99 -14.18 -2.56 13.30
N THR A 100 -13.36 -1.53 13.11
CA THR A 100 -13.82 -0.14 13.04
C THR A 100 -13.52 0.40 11.64
N LEU A 101 -14.47 1.18 11.07
CA LEU A 101 -14.25 1.92 9.83
C LEU A 101 -13.71 3.34 10.08
N ARG A 102 -13.18 3.57 11.29
CA ARG A 102 -12.54 4.83 11.67
C ARG A 102 -11.22 4.98 10.90
N GLY A 103 -10.90 6.21 10.49
CA GLY A 103 -9.68 6.48 9.73
C GLY A 103 -9.78 6.22 8.22
N TRP A 104 -10.99 6.02 7.66
CA TRP A 104 -11.19 5.92 6.20
C TRP A 104 -10.61 7.12 5.43
N GLN A 105 -10.64 8.32 6.02
CA GLN A 105 -10.04 9.53 5.45
C GLN A 105 -8.53 9.38 5.28
N GLY A 106 -7.86 8.74 6.25
CA GLY A 106 -6.44 8.45 6.17
C GLY A 106 -6.11 7.48 5.03
N ILE A 107 -7.01 6.52 4.74
CA ILE A 107 -6.90 5.57 3.62
C ILE A 107 -6.98 6.32 2.28
N MET A 108 -8.00 7.14 2.11
CA MET A 108 -8.19 7.91 0.88
C MET A 108 -7.00 8.84 0.62
N LEU A 109 -6.56 9.57 1.64
CA LEU A 109 -5.42 10.48 1.52
C LEU A 109 -4.13 9.73 1.18
N LYS A 110 -3.84 8.60 1.83
CA LYS A 110 -2.64 7.81 1.52
C LYS A 110 -2.65 7.26 0.10
N GLU A 111 -3.79 6.80 -0.40
CA GLU A 111 -3.91 6.22 -1.74
C GLU A 111 -3.69 7.28 -2.81
N ILE A 112 -4.31 8.45 -2.65
CA ILE A 112 -4.17 9.58 -3.58
C ILE A 112 -2.71 10.08 -3.59
N VAL A 113 -2.13 10.37 -2.42
CA VAL A 113 -0.75 10.88 -2.31
C VAL A 113 0.25 9.84 -2.81
N GLY A 114 0.10 8.57 -2.40
CA GLY A 114 0.99 7.49 -2.79
C GLY A 114 1.00 7.28 -4.30
N SER A 115 -0.18 7.20 -4.91
CA SER A 115 -0.31 7.02 -6.37
C SER A 115 0.23 8.20 -7.15
N THR A 116 -0.03 9.43 -6.70
CA THR A 116 0.48 10.65 -7.34
C THR A 116 2.02 10.67 -7.33
N VAL A 117 2.63 10.39 -6.18
CA VAL A 117 4.10 10.35 -6.05
C VAL A 117 4.70 9.21 -6.87
N TYR A 118 4.10 8.03 -6.81
CA TYR A 118 4.56 6.85 -7.55
C TYR A 118 4.55 7.09 -9.06
N LEU A 119 3.41 7.53 -9.62
CA LEU A 119 3.27 7.72 -11.07
C LEU A 119 4.07 8.91 -11.59
N SER A 120 4.20 9.98 -10.81
CA SER A 120 5.10 11.09 -11.19
C SER A 120 6.54 10.61 -11.30
N SER A 121 6.98 9.76 -10.36
CA SER A 121 8.33 9.19 -10.34
C SER A 121 8.54 8.24 -11.53
N ILE A 122 7.56 7.36 -11.82
CA ILE A 122 7.65 6.43 -12.95
C ILE A 122 7.63 7.16 -14.30
N ASN A 123 6.80 8.18 -14.47
CA ASN A 123 6.78 8.97 -15.70
C ASN A 123 8.15 9.61 -15.97
N TYR A 124 8.77 10.20 -14.94
CA TYR A 124 10.12 10.74 -15.04
C TYR A 124 11.16 9.69 -15.45
N VAL A 125 11.07 8.48 -14.88
CA VAL A 125 11.96 7.37 -15.21
C VAL A 125 11.75 6.84 -16.62
N GLN A 126 10.50 6.74 -17.07
CA GLN A 126 10.16 6.26 -18.42
C GLN A 126 10.75 7.15 -19.51
N LEU A 127 10.83 8.47 -19.28
CA LEU A 127 11.48 9.40 -20.20
C LEU A 127 12.98 9.12 -20.40
N MET A 128 13.64 8.45 -19.43
CA MET A 128 15.05 8.09 -19.51
C MET A 128 15.32 6.80 -20.28
N ASN A 129 14.28 6.07 -20.72
CA ASN A 129 14.37 4.77 -21.42
C ASN A 129 15.38 3.78 -20.78
N PRO A 130 15.18 3.43 -19.49
CA PRO A 130 16.08 2.54 -18.76
C PRO A 130 16.07 1.11 -19.29
N SER A 131 17.20 0.43 -19.13
CA SER A 131 17.35 -1.01 -19.36
C SER A 131 16.53 -1.84 -18.34
N ALA A 132 16.28 -3.13 -18.63
CA ALA A 132 15.51 -4.01 -17.75
C ALA A 132 15.94 -4.02 -16.26
N PRO A 133 17.24 -4.10 -15.89
CA PRO A 133 17.65 -4.05 -14.48
C PRO A 133 17.44 -2.66 -13.85
N GLU A 134 17.58 -1.60 -14.64
CA GLU A 134 17.33 -0.23 -14.19
C GLU A 134 15.85 0.01 -13.93
N VAL A 135 14.95 -0.56 -14.74
CA VAL A 135 13.49 -0.54 -14.49
C VAL A 135 13.15 -1.12 -13.12
N LEU A 136 13.79 -2.22 -12.71
CA LEU A 136 13.60 -2.80 -11.38
C LEU A 136 14.08 -1.85 -10.28
N LEU A 137 15.27 -1.27 -10.43
CA LEU A 137 15.85 -0.36 -9.44
C LEU A 137 15.01 0.91 -9.28
N TYR A 138 14.65 1.55 -10.39
CA TYR A 138 13.83 2.76 -10.38
C TYR A 138 12.38 2.46 -9.96
N GLY A 139 11.84 1.29 -10.27
CA GLY A 139 10.56 0.80 -9.76
C GLY A 139 10.58 0.64 -8.24
N GLY A 140 11.64 0.03 -7.69
CA GLY A 140 11.83 -0.09 -6.25
C GLY A 140 11.99 1.28 -5.57
N LEU A 141 12.81 2.17 -6.13
CA LEU A 141 13.04 3.51 -5.59
C LEU A 141 11.77 4.38 -5.62
N SER A 142 11.00 4.35 -6.71
CA SER A 142 9.71 5.04 -6.79
C SER A 142 8.70 4.52 -5.77
N GLY A 143 8.66 3.19 -5.55
CA GLY A 143 7.85 2.58 -4.50
C GLY A 143 8.27 3.02 -3.09
N VAL A 144 9.57 3.15 -2.82
CA VAL A 144 10.09 3.68 -1.56
C VAL A 144 9.75 5.16 -1.40
N LEU A 145 9.90 5.98 -2.43
CA LEU A 145 9.51 7.40 -2.41
C LEU A 145 8.02 7.58 -2.10
N ALA A 146 7.15 6.81 -2.77
CA ALA A 146 5.72 6.82 -2.52
C ALA A 146 5.37 6.33 -1.10
N THR A 147 6.06 5.29 -0.61
CA THR A 147 5.87 4.81 0.77
C THR A 147 6.31 5.85 1.79
N THR A 148 7.40 6.57 1.52
CA THR A 148 7.97 7.59 2.41
C THR A 148 7.04 8.79 2.54
N SER A 149 6.46 9.27 1.44
CA SER A 149 5.51 10.40 1.46
C SER A 149 4.24 10.08 2.25
N VAL A 150 3.83 8.82 2.24
CA VAL A 150 2.58 8.34 2.84
C VAL A 150 2.76 7.84 4.28
N TYR A 151 3.97 7.44 4.68
CA TYR A 151 4.23 6.78 5.95
C TYR A 151 3.64 7.47 7.20
N PRO A 152 3.81 8.80 7.40
CA PRO A 152 3.26 9.45 8.59
C PRO A 152 1.73 9.39 8.64
N LEU A 153 1.06 9.49 7.48
CA LEU A 153 -0.39 9.39 7.37
C LEU A 153 -0.88 7.97 7.72
N ASP A 154 -0.17 6.95 7.23
CA ASP A 154 -0.53 5.55 7.48
C ASP A 154 -0.35 5.17 8.96
N SER A 155 0.75 5.60 9.60
CA SER A 155 0.96 5.39 11.04
C SER A 155 -0.08 6.10 11.90
N LEU A 156 -0.43 7.35 11.54
CA LEU A 156 -1.47 8.11 12.24
C LEU A 156 -2.83 7.42 12.12
N ARG A 157 -3.18 6.97 10.91
CA ARG A 157 -4.41 6.22 10.63
C ARG A 157 -4.48 4.95 11.48
N ILE A 158 -3.43 4.12 11.49
CA ILE A 158 -3.41 2.87 12.26
C ILE A 158 -3.67 3.14 13.75
N LYS A 159 -3.00 4.14 14.31
CA LYS A 159 -3.17 4.52 15.72
C LYS A 159 -4.56 5.06 16.02
N HIS A 160 -5.12 5.89 15.13
CA HIS A 160 -6.49 6.40 15.30
C HIS A 160 -7.55 5.29 15.18
N GLN A 161 -7.37 4.36 14.24
CA GLN A 161 -8.31 3.26 14.01
C GLN A 161 -8.31 2.23 15.14
N VAL A 162 -7.13 2.00 15.74
CA VAL A 162 -6.95 1.13 16.91
C VAL A 162 -7.37 1.86 18.19
N GLY A 163 -7.03 3.14 18.33
CA GLY A 163 -7.31 3.95 19.50
C GLY A 163 -8.79 4.27 19.73
N THR A 164 -9.10 4.78 20.93
CA THR A 164 -10.46 5.14 21.34
C THR A 164 -10.78 6.63 21.17
N GLY A 165 -9.76 7.48 21.00
CA GLY A 165 -9.88 8.94 20.93
C GLY A 165 -10.17 9.50 19.53
N THR A 166 -10.37 10.82 19.46
CA THR A 166 -10.60 11.55 18.20
C THR A 166 -9.32 11.64 17.36
N LEU A 167 -9.44 11.86 16.05
CA LEU A 167 -8.30 12.16 15.17
C LEU A 167 -7.45 13.32 15.73
N ARG A 168 -8.10 14.39 16.20
CA ARG A 168 -7.44 15.58 16.74
C ARG A 168 -6.61 15.26 17.98
N ASP A 169 -7.12 14.42 18.87
CA ASP A 169 -6.42 14.01 20.09
C ASP A 169 -5.19 13.18 19.72
N THR A 170 -5.37 12.24 18.80
CA THR A 170 -4.28 11.37 18.30
C THR A 170 -3.16 12.19 17.66
N VAL A 171 -3.49 13.19 16.83
CA VAL A 171 -2.50 14.09 16.20
C VAL A 171 -1.75 14.92 17.25
N ARG A 172 -2.44 15.37 18.30
CA ARG A 172 -1.85 16.24 19.33
C ARG A 172 -0.94 15.48 20.29
N THR A 173 -1.23 14.21 20.56
CA THR A 173 -0.45 13.38 21.50
C THR A 173 0.76 12.71 20.84
N GLU A 174 0.76 12.56 19.52
CA GLU A 174 1.77 11.76 18.81
C GLU A 174 2.91 12.63 18.27
N ASN A 175 4.14 12.24 18.60
CA ASN A 175 5.35 12.88 18.07
C ASN A 175 5.72 12.32 16.69
N MET A 176 6.40 13.11 15.85
CA MET A 176 6.86 12.66 14.52
C MET A 176 7.74 11.39 14.60
N SER A 177 8.61 11.30 15.61
CA SER A 177 9.44 10.10 15.86
C SER A 177 8.59 8.86 16.18
N SER A 178 7.43 9.05 16.83
CA SER A 178 6.47 7.98 17.13
C SER A 178 5.74 7.51 15.87
N LEU A 179 5.43 8.42 14.95
CA LEU A 179 4.81 8.10 13.65
C LEU A 179 5.77 7.36 12.72
N MET A 180 7.07 7.64 12.79
CA MET A 180 8.09 6.99 11.95
C MET A 180 8.52 5.59 12.47
N ARG A 181 7.95 5.12 13.59
CA ARG A 181 8.23 3.77 14.11
C ARG A 181 7.77 2.71 13.12
N GLY A 182 8.66 1.78 12.79
CA GLY A 182 8.37 0.70 11.83
C GLY A 182 8.71 1.04 10.37
N TYR A 183 9.19 2.25 10.07
CA TYR A 183 9.45 2.72 8.70
C TYR A 183 10.35 1.79 7.90
N LYS A 184 11.44 1.30 8.51
CA LYS A 184 12.36 0.35 7.88
C LYS A 184 11.68 -0.90 7.33
N TYR A 185 10.66 -1.43 8.02
CA TYR A 185 9.92 -2.60 7.55
C TYR A 185 9.07 -2.28 6.32
N SER A 186 8.55 -1.06 6.23
CA SER A 186 7.82 -0.57 5.05
C SER A 186 8.74 -0.41 3.84
N VAL A 187 9.98 0.07 4.05
CA VAL A 187 10.99 0.17 2.99
C VAL A 187 11.40 -1.22 2.50
N TYR A 188 11.73 -2.15 3.41
CA TYR A 188 12.03 -3.53 3.03
C TYR A 188 10.86 -4.20 2.31
N LYS A 189 9.63 -3.98 2.78
CA LYS A 189 8.41 -4.46 2.12
C LYS A 189 8.34 -3.97 0.67
N ALA A 190 8.53 -2.67 0.43
CA ALA A 190 8.44 -2.09 -0.92
C ALA A 190 9.50 -2.67 -1.88
N PHE A 191 10.74 -2.86 -1.40
CA PHE A 191 11.80 -3.49 -2.18
C PHE A 191 11.50 -4.96 -2.49
N VAL A 192 11.12 -5.76 -1.50
CA VAL A 192 10.79 -7.18 -1.68
C VAL A 192 9.61 -7.34 -2.63
N GLN A 193 8.57 -6.53 -2.46
CA GLN A 193 7.40 -6.55 -3.33
C GLN A 193 7.77 -6.24 -4.78
N SER A 194 8.60 -5.23 -5.02
CA SER A 194 9.05 -4.85 -6.36
C SER A 194 9.92 -5.93 -7.00
N ALA A 195 10.83 -6.55 -6.23
CA ALA A 195 11.70 -7.61 -6.70
C ALA A 195 10.92 -8.88 -7.09
N VAL A 196 9.96 -9.30 -6.26
CA VAL A 196 9.11 -10.48 -6.53
C VAL A 196 8.18 -10.24 -7.71
N MET A 197 7.60 -9.04 -7.82
CA MET A 197 6.73 -8.69 -8.94
C MET A 197 7.49 -8.73 -10.27
N PHE A 198 8.69 -8.15 -10.34
CA PHE A 198 9.51 -8.15 -11.54
C PHE A 198 10.01 -9.56 -11.90
N SER A 199 10.50 -10.32 -10.91
CA SER A 199 11.02 -11.67 -11.17
C SER A 199 9.94 -12.60 -11.71
N LEU A 200 8.73 -12.55 -11.17
CA LEU A 200 7.62 -13.39 -11.64
C LEU A 200 7.12 -12.97 -13.02
N LEU A 201 7.11 -11.66 -13.32
CA LEU A 201 6.70 -11.16 -14.62
C LEU A 201 7.72 -11.49 -15.73
N MET A 202 9.00 -11.66 -15.38
CA MET A 202 10.04 -12.09 -16.32
C MET A 202 10.06 -13.62 -16.54
N LEU A 203 9.54 -14.40 -15.58
CA LEU A 203 9.63 -15.86 -15.57
C LEU A 203 8.39 -16.55 -16.17
N LEU A 204 7.22 -15.88 -16.12
CA LEU A 204 5.93 -16.36 -16.65
C LEU A 204 5.64 -15.79 -18.04
#